data_AF-A0A9X3IY78-F1
#
_entry.id   AF-A0A9X3IY78-F1
#
_cell.length_a   1.000
_cell.length_b   1.000
_cell.length_c   1.000
_cell.angle_alpha   90.00
_cell.angle_beta   90.00
_cell.angle_gamma   90.00
#
_symmetry.space_group_name_H-M   'P 1'
#
loop_
_entity.id
_entity.type
_entity.pdbx_description
1 polymer ?
#
loop_
_entity_poly.entity_id
_entity_poly.type
_entity_poly.pdbx_seq_one_letter_code
_entity_poly.pdbx_strand_id
1 'polypeptide(L)'
;MRLLALLTVGSYFVAGVAKLRLSGLGWATSDLLRNYIAYDNLRKHLLGDWYSPLGAWLVRHAWLFPPLAAASLLLELLAPVALLGPKFARVWSLLAWTFHLGVWAIMAIFFPYPLLGLAYAPLFAVERLFLFRRLPRAPA
;
A
#
# COMPACT_ATOMS: atom_id res chain seq x y z
N MET A 1 -0.51 -19.83 -6.83
CA MET A 1 -1.16 -18.62 -6.29
C MET A 1 -1.09 -18.47 -4.78
N ARG A 2 -1.26 -19.53 -3.97
CA ARG A 2 -1.23 -19.43 -2.49
C ARG A 2 0.05 -18.78 -1.92
N LEU A 3 1.23 -19.18 -2.39
CA LEU A 3 2.50 -18.57 -1.96
C LEU A 3 2.54 -17.07 -2.27
N LEU A 4 2.17 -16.67 -3.49
CA LEU A 4 2.15 -15.25 -3.88
C LEU A 4 1.14 -14.44 -3.05
N ALA A 5 -0.02 -15.01 -2.71
CA ALA A 5 -0.98 -14.37 -1.81
C ALA A 5 -0.39 -14.18 -0.40
N LEU A 6 0.31 -15.19 0.13
CA LEU A 6 1.02 -15.09 1.41
C LEU A 6 2.13 -14.05 1.38
N LEU A 7 2.88 -13.96 0.28
CA LEU A 7 3.91 -12.94 0.11
C LEU A 7 3.31 -11.54 0.06
N THR A 8 2.25 -11.31 -0.73
CA THR A 8 1.55 -10.01 -0.77
C THR A 8 1.09 -9.62 0.63
N VAL A 9 0.31 -10.47 1.30
CA VAL A 9 -0.22 -10.17 2.63
C VAL A 9 0.89 -10.02 3.67
N GLY A 10 1.89 -10.89 3.63
CA GLY A 10 3.03 -10.87 4.53
C GLY A 10 3.85 -9.59 4.41
N SER A 11 4.09 -9.09 3.19
CA SER A 11 4.81 -7.82 2.99
C SER A 11 4.08 -6.63 3.61
N TYR A 12 2.76 -6.53 3.46
CA TYR A 12 1.99 -5.46 4.10
C TYR A 12 1.97 -5.62 5.63
N PHE A 13 1.77 -6.84 6.13
CA PHE A 13 1.77 -7.08 7.57
C PHE A 13 3.10 -6.73 8.22
N VAL A 14 4.22 -7.17 7.62
CA VAL A 14 5.57 -6.82 8.08
C VAL A 14 5.80 -5.32 8.03
N ALA A 15 5.31 -4.61 7.02
CA ALA A 15 5.40 -3.15 6.96
C ALA A 15 4.66 -2.47 8.13
N GLY A 16 3.46 -2.95 8.47
CA GLY A 16 2.70 -2.45 9.62
C GLY A 16 3.38 -2.74 10.96
N VAL A 17 3.92 -3.96 11.13
CA VAL A 17 4.71 -4.34 12.31
C VAL A 17 5.97 -3.47 12.43
N ALA A 18 6.64 -3.19 11.31
CA ALA A 18 7.81 -2.32 11.30
C ALA A 18 7.46 -0.89 11.76
N LYS A 19 6.35 -0.32 11.28
CA LYS A 19 5.87 1.00 11.74
C LYS A 19 5.62 1.02 13.25
N LEU A 20 4.94 0.01 13.78
CA LEU A 20 4.72 -0.11 15.23
C LEU A 20 6.02 -0.29 16.01
N ARG A 21 6.96 -1.09 15.52
CA ARG A 21 8.22 -1.32 16.23
C ARG A 21 9.13 -0.10 16.25
N LEU A 22 9.14 0.68 15.17
CA LEU A 22 10.03 1.84 15.04
C LEU A 22 9.45 3.12 15.64
N SER A 23 8.12 3.29 15.61
CA SER A 23 7.47 4.54 16.02
C SER A 23 6.38 4.36 17.07
N GLY A 24 6.03 3.13 17.44
CA GLY A 24 4.92 2.83 18.34
C GLY A 24 3.60 3.42 17.85
N LEU A 25 2.76 3.83 18.80
CA LEU A 25 1.55 4.60 18.50
C LEU A 25 1.85 6.01 17.96
N GLY A 26 3.09 6.49 18.15
CA GLY A 26 3.56 7.76 17.62
C GLY A 26 3.45 7.85 16.10
N TRP A 27 3.42 6.72 15.37
CA TRP A 27 3.10 6.73 13.93
C TRP A 27 1.77 7.43 13.64
N ALA A 28 0.74 7.12 14.43
CA ALA A 28 -0.63 7.60 14.22
C ALA A 28 -0.98 8.84 15.04
N THR A 29 -0.28 9.11 16.14
CA THR A 29 -0.61 10.21 17.07
C THR A 29 0.29 11.43 16.95
N SER A 30 1.29 11.42 16.07
CA SER A 30 2.23 12.53 15.88
C SER A 30 2.26 13.07 14.45
N ASP A 31 3.07 14.11 14.22
CA ASP A 31 3.34 14.68 12.90
C ASP A 31 4.28 13.83 12.03
N LEU A 32 4.66 12.60 12.43
CA LEU A 32 5.68 11.82 11.74
C LEU A 32 5.35 11.58 10.25
N LEU A 33 4.13 11.15 9.92
CA LEU A 33 3.72 10.96 8.52
C LEU A 33 3.77 12.28 7.73
N ARG A 34 3.32 13.37 8.33
CA ARG A 34 3.35 14.71 7.74
C ARG A 34 4.79 15.15 7.43
N ASN A 35 5.70 14.93 8.39
CA ASN A 35 7.11 15.27 8.26
C ASN A 35 7.78 14.43 7.16
N TYR A 36 7.45 13.15 7.04
CA TYR A 36 7.95 12.31 5.95
C TYR A 36 7.49 12.82 4.58
N ILE A 37 6.21 13.18 4.44
CA ILE A 37 5.66 13.73 3.20
C ILE A 37 6.28 15.10 2.86
N ALA A 38 6.44 15.98 3.86
CA ALA A 38 7.06 17.29 3.67
C ALA A 38 8.53 17.16 3.25
N TYR A 39 9.30 16.32 3.96
CA TYR A 39 10.71 16.11 3.67
C TYR A 39 10.94 15.49 2.29
N ASP A 40 10.19 14.43 1.95
CA ASP A 40 10.30 13.76 0.65
C ASP A 40 10.04 14.73 -0.52
N ASN A 41 8.93 15.48 -0.46
CA ASN A 41 8.58 16.44 -1.51
C ASN A 41 9.58 17.59 -1.60
N LEU A 42 10.03 18.14 -0.46
CA LEU A 42 11.02 19.23 -0.44
C LEU A 42 12.36 18.77 -1.03
N ARG A 43 12.82 17.58 -0.63
CA ARG A 43 14.06 16.99 -1.15
C ARG A 43 14.00 16.80 -2.66
N LYS A 44 12.90 16.23 -3.18
CA LYS A 44 12.70 16.06 -4.63
C LYS A 44 12.73 17.40 -5.36
N HIS A 45 12.02 18.40 -4.84
CA HIS A 45 12.01 19.73 -5.42
C HIS A 45 13.40 20.37 -5.49
N LEU A 46 14.17 20.32 -4.38
CA LEU A 46 15.52 20.88 -4.31
C LEU A 46 16.51 20.17 -5.25
N LEU A 47 16.29 18.89 -5.54
CA LEU A 47 17.12 18.09 -6.45
C LEU A 47 16.65 18.16 -7.91
N GLY A 48 15.59 18.91 -8.21
CA GLY A 48 15.03 19.01 -9.57
C GLY A 48 14.28 17.75 -10.03
N ASP A 49 13.86 16.89 -9.11
CA ASP A 49 13.06 15.70 -9.39
C ASP A 49 11.55 15.98 -9.30
N TRP A 50 10.74 15.04 -9.78
CA TRP A 50 9.30 15.07 -9.68
C TRP A 50 8.85 15.01 -8.22
N TYR A 51 8.07 16.00 -7.81
CA TYR A 51 7.43 16.07 -6.50
C TYR A 51 5.91 16.23 -6.65
N SER A 52 5.17 16.13 -5.55
CA SER A 52 3.72 16.35 -5.52
C SER A 52 3.38 17.76 -5.01
N PRO A 53 2.84 18.65 -5.87
CA PRO A 53 2.27 19.92 -5.43
C PRO A 53 1.09 19.72 -4.46
N LEU A 54 0.32 18.64 -4.64
CA LEU A 54 -0.78 18.29 -3.74
C LEU A 54 -0.25 17.96 -2.34
N GLY A 55 0.80 17.14 -2.24
CA GLY A 55 1.47 16.85 -0.98
C GLY A 55 1.99 18.11 -0.30
N ALA A 56 2.69 18.96 -1.05
CA ALA A 56 3.21 20.25 -0.58
C ALA A 56 2.09 21.21 -0.11
N TRP A 57 0.91 21.15 -0.72
CA TRP A 57 -0.26 21.91 -0.28
C TRP A 57 -0.91 21.32 0.99
N LEU A 58 -1.05 20.00 1.04
CA LEU A 58 -1.72 19.26 2.13
C LEU A 58 -0.97 19.35 3.45
N VAL A 59 0.37 19.41 3.45
CA VAL A 59 1.18 19.53 4.68
C VAL A 59 0.88 20.79 5.50
N ARG A 60 0.11 21.75 4.98
CA ARG A 60 -0.41 22.90 5.72
C ARG A 60 -1.59 22.55 6.65
N HIS A 61 -2.21 21.38 6.45
CA HIS A 61 -3.39 20.92 7.17
C HIS A 61 -3.02 19.73 8.08
N ALA A 62 -2.37 20.02 9.21
CA ALA A 62 -1.80 19.00 10.10
C ALA A 62 -2.80 17.91 10.55
N TRP A 63 -4.06 18.29 10.76
CA TRP A 63 -5.13 17.41 11.24
C TRP A 63 -5.44 16.23 10.31
N LEU A 64 -5.05 16.28 9.03
CA LEU A 64 -5.25 15.20 8.06
C LEU A 64 -4.33 14.00 8.27
N PHE A 65 -3.13 14.21 8.81
CA PHE A 65 -2.09 13.19 8.79
C PHE A 65 -2.25 12.11 9.87
N PRO A 66 -2.66 12.42 11.12
CA PRO A 66 -2.98 11.40 12.11
C PRO A 66 -4.01 10.34 11.63
N PRO A 67 -5.18 10.71 11.08
CA PRO A 67 -6.13 9.70 10.60
C PRO A 67 -5.61 8.94 9.38
N LEU A 68 -4.85 9.57 8.48
CA LEU A 68 -4.22 8.86 7.34
C LEU A 68 -3.16 7.87 7.81
N ALA A 69 -2.36 8.24 8.81
CA ALA A 69 -1.35 7.38 9.40
C ALA A 69 -2.01 6.19 10.12
N ALA A 70 -3.06 6.42 10.90
CA ALA A 70 -3.87 5.37 11.51
C ALA A 70 -4.47 4.42 10.45
N ALA A 71 -5.05 4.98 9.38
CA ALA A 71 -5.62 4.19 8.29
C ALA A 71 -4.56 3.34 7.58
N SER A 72 -3.37 3.89 7.29
CA SER A 72 -2.27 3.11 6.70
C SER A 72 -1.84 1.96 7.60
N LEU A 73 -1.83 2.18 8.91
CA LEU A 73 -1.38 1.18 9.87
C LEU A 73 -2.41 0.07 10.02
N LEU A 74 -3.70 0.42 10.13
CA LEU A 74 -4.80 -0.54 10.17
C LEU A 74 -4.84 -1.38 8.90
N LEU A 75 -4.71 -0.75 7.73
CA LEU A 75 -4.68 -1.44 6.44
C LEU A 75 -3.59 -2.52 6.41
N GLU A 76 -2.38 -2.17 6.85
CA GLU A 76 -1.22 -3.04 6.82
C GLU A 76 -1.33 -4.19 7.84
N LEU A 77 -1.70 -3.87 9.09
CA LEU A 77 -1.86 -4.88 10.14
C LEU A 77 -3.03 -5.84 9.87
N LEU A 78 -4.09 -5.36 9.20
CA LEU A 78 -5.24 -6.18 8.84
C LEU A 78 -5.07 -6.91 7.50
N ALA A 79 -3.90 -6.83 6.85
CA ALA A 79 -3.64 -7.59 5.62
C ALA A 79 -3.98 -9.10 5.70
N PRO A 80 -3.70 -9.82 6.82
CA PRO A 80 -4.08 -11.22 6.96
C PRO A 80 -5.57 -11.51 6.80
N VAL A 81 -6.45 -10.53 7.07
CA VAL A 81 -7.91 -10.67 6.89
C VAL A 81 -8.27 -10.95 5.43
N ALA A 82 -7.45 -10.52 4.46
CA ALA A 82 -7.65 -10.80 3.05
C ALA A 82 -7.66 -12.30 2.72
N LEU A 83 -7.03 -13.14 3.55
CA LEU A 83 -6.96 -14.59 3.37
C LEU A 83 -8.21 -15.33 3.87
N LEU A 84 -9.10 -14.66 4.62
CA LEU A 84 -10.30 -15.29 5.20
C LEU A 84 -11.40 -15.57 4.18
N GLY A 85 -11.32 -15.00 2.98
CA GLY A 85 -12.24 -15.30 1.90
C GLY A 85 -12.35 -14.22 0.82
N PRO A 86 -13.11 -14.49 -0.26
CA PRO A 86 -13.14 -13.64 -1.45
C PRO A 86 -13.77 -12.25 -1.22
N LYS A 87 -14.63 -12.09 -0.20
CA LYS A 87 -15.15 -10.77 0.18
C LYS A 87 -14.07 -9.90 0.81
N PHE A 88 -13.32 -10.46 1.76
CA PHE A 88 -12.25 -9.75 2.46
C PHE A 88 -11.08 -9.44 1.53
N ALA A 89 -10.70 -10.39 0.67
CA ALA A 89 -9.72 -10.17 -0.39
C ALA A 89 -10.08 -8.94 -1.24
N ARG A 90 -11.31 -8.87 -1.75
CA ARG A 90 -11.81 -7.74 -2.56
C ARG A 90 -11.70 -6.41 -1.84
N VAL A 91 -12.26 -6.33 -0.63
CA VAL A 91 -12.30 -5.09 0.15
C VAL A 91 -10.88 -4.65 0.49
N TRP A 92 -10.05 -5.55 1.02
CA TRP A 92 -8.69 -5.22 1.42
C TRP A 92 -7.83 -4.81 0.22
N SER A 93 -7.92 -5.52 -0.91
CA SER A 93 -7.18 -5.15 -2.13
C SER A 93 -7.58 -3.78 -2.68
N LEU A 94 -8.88 -3.43 -2.63
CA LEU A 94 -9.33 -2.10 -3.04
C LEU A 94 -8.79 -1.01 -2.11
N LEU A 95 -8.81 -1.25 -0.79
CA LEU A 95 -8.24 -0.33 0.20
C LEU A 95 -6.72 -0.18 0.02
N ALA A 96 -6.01 -1.28 -0.20
CA ALA A 96 -4.56 -1.27 -0.42
C ALA A 96 -4.20 -0.55 -1.72
N TRP A 97 -4.96 -0.77 -2.79
CA TRP A 97 -4.77 -0.06 -4.05
C TRP A 97 -5.03 1.45 -3.89
N THR A 98 -6.08 1.82 -3.16
CA THR A 98 -6.42 3.23 -2.87
C THR A 98 -5.34 3.89 -2.02
N PHE A 99 -4.77 3.16 -1.05
CA PHE A 99 -3.63 3.63 -0.28
C PHE A 99 -2.42 3.96 -1.17
N HIS A 100 -2.06 3.08 -2.12
CA HIS A 100 -0.96 3.35 -3.05
C HIS A 100 -1.26 4.50 -4.01
N LEU A 101 -2.50 4.65 -4.45
CA LEU A 101 -2.92 5.84 -5.19
C LEU A 101 -2.75 7.11 -4.36
N GLY A 102 -3.11 7.07 -3.07
CA GLY A 102 -2.90 8.16 -2.13
C GLY A 102 -1.42 8.51 -2.00
N VAL A 103 -0.56 7.51 -1.80
CA VAL A 103 0.90 7.72 -1.74
C VAL A 103 1.43 8.33 -3.03
N TRP A 104 1.00 7.84 -4.20
CA TRP A 104 1.40 8.42 -5.48
C TRP A 104 0.91 9.87 -5.61
N ALA A 105 -0.33 10.16 -5.24
CA ALA A 105 -0.91 11.49 -5.31
C ALA A 105 -0.21 12.50 -4.38
N ILE A 106 0.18 12.10 -3.16
CA ILE A 106 0.73 13.03 -2.15
C ILE A 106 2.27 13.01 -2.05
N MET A 107 2.94 11.98 -2.57
CA MET A 107 4.40 11.84 -2.53
C MET A 107 5.04 11.72 -3.91
N ALA A 108 4.27 11.60 -4.99
CA ALA A 108 4.78 11.32 -6.33
C ALA A 108 5.66 10.05 -6.39
N ILE A 109 5.41 9.07 -5.51
CA ILE A 109 6.13 7.78 -5.52
C ILE A 109 5.30 6.77 -6.31
N PHE A 110 5.83 6.31 -7.43
CA PHE A 110 5.17 5.31 -8.27
C PHE A 110 5.56 3.91 -7.80
N PHE A 111 4.59 3.12 -7.34
CA PHE A 111 4.73 1.70 -7.04
C PHE A 111 4.03 0.88 -8.13
N PRO A 112 4.70 0.49 -9.24
CA PRO A 112 4.04 -0.12 -10.39
C PRO A 112 3.29 -1.41 -10.02
N TYR A 113 3.91 -2.26 -9.20
CA TYR A 113 3.36 -3.58 -8.90
C TYR A 113 2.03 -3.54 -8.12
N PRO A 114 1.89 -2.73 -7.05
CA PRO A 114 0.59 -2.44 -6.44
C PRO A 114 -0.37 -1.64 -7.34
N LEU A 115 0.10 -0.57 -7.99
CA LEU A 115 -0.78 0.35 -8.74
C LEU A 115 -1.41 -0.30 -9.99
N LEU A 116 -0.69 -1.21 -10.64
CA LEU A 116 -1.23 -2.02 -11.75
C LEU A 116 -2.12 -3.18 -11.25
N GLY A 117 -2.29 -3.35 -9.94
CA GLY A 117 -3.10 -4.41 -9.34
C GLY A 117 -2.45 -5.79 -9.34
N LEU A 118 -1.24 -5.93 -9.90
CA LEU A 118 -0.53 -7.21 -10.02
C LEU A 118 -0.23 -7.82 -8.65
N ALA A 119 0.09 -6.98 -7.65
CA ALA A 119 0.31 -7.42 -6.28
C ALA A 119 -0.90 -8.16 -5.69
N TYR A 120 -2.12 -7.81 -6.12
CA TYR A 120 -3.35 -8.35 -5.55
C TYR A 120 -3.91 -9.54 -6.32
N ALA A 121 -3.52 -9.71 -7.59
CA ALA A 121 -4.01 -10.78 -8.46
C ALA A 121 -4.04 -12.18 -7.81
N PRO A 122 -3.04 -12.62 -7.02
CA PRO A 122 -3.07 -13.91 -6.35
C PRO A 122 -4.26 -14.13 -5.37
N LEU A 123 -4.94 -13.06 -4.94
CA LEU A 123 -6.09 -13.11 -4.03
C LEU A 123 -7.42 -13.39 -4.75
N PHE A 124 -7.45 -13.36 -6.09
CA PHE A 124 -8.68 -13.40 -6.91
C PHE A 124 -8.90 -14.69 -7.72
N ALA A 125 -8.20 -15.77 -7.39
CA ALA A 125 -8.27 -17.04 -8.13
C ALA A 125 -8.09 -16.87 -9.66
N VAL A 126 -7.16 -15.99 -10.06
CA VAL A 126 -6.89 -15.62 -11.46
C VAL A 126 -6.54 -16.83 -12.35
N GLU A 127 -6.05 -17.92 -11.76
CA GLU A 127 -5.81 -19.20 -12.44
C GLU A 127 -7.09 -19.83 -13.03
N ARG A 128 -8.28 -19.39 -12.57
CA ARG A 128 -9.57 -19.85 -13.09
C ARG A 128 -10.04 -19.05 -14.31
N LEU A 129 -9.36 -17.98 -14.68
CA LEU A 129 -9.67 -17.23 -15.91
C LEU A 129 -9.40 -18.10 -17.14
N PHE A 130 -10.27 -17.97 -18.14
CA PHE A 130 -10.27 -18.78 -19.36
C PHE A 130 -8.92 -18.78 -20.10
N LEU A 131 -8.20 -17.65 -20.06
CA LEU A 131 -6.87 -17.49 -20.64
C LEU A 131 -5.84 -18.51 -20.12
N PHE A 132 -5.87 -18.83 -18.82
CA PHE A 132 -4.92 -19.76 -18.21
C PHE A 132 -5.28 -21.23 -18.42
N ARG A 133 -6.53 -21.55 -18.82
CA ARG A 133 -6.96 -22.91 -19.16
C ARG A 133 -6.34 -23.44 -20.45
N ARG A 134 -5.86 -22.57 -21.33
CA ARG A 134 -5.28 -22.93 -22.64
C ARG A 134 -3.77 -23.13 -22.60
N LEU A 135 -3.10 -22.91 -21.47
CA LEU A 135 -1.67 -23.16 -21.35
C LEU A 135 -1.42 -24.67 -21.24
N PRO A 136 -0.51 -25.25 -22.06
CA PRO A 136 -0.07 -26.62 -21.88
C PRO A 136 0.47 -26.79 -20.45
N ARG A 137 0.03 -27.83 -19.75
CA ARG A 137 0.66 -28.19 -18.47
C ARG A 137 2.09 -28.62 -18.77
N ALA A 138 3.06 -28.07 -18.04
CA ALA A 138 4.43 -28.56 -18.10
C ALA A 138 4.44 -30.06 -17.77
N PRO A 139 5.26 -30.87 -18.47
CA PRO A 139 5.47 -32.26 -18.08
C PRO A 139 6.00 -32.31 -16.64
N ALA A 140 5.48 -33.27 -15.87
CA ALA A 140 5.79 -33.47 -14.46
C ALA A 140 7.25 -33.86 -14.22
#